data_AF-A0A7D7ZLT8-F1
#
_entry.id   AF-A0A7D7ZLT8-F1
#
_cell.length_a   1.000
_cell.length_b   1.000
_cell.length_c   1.000
_cell.angle_alpha   90.00
_cell.angle_beta   90.00
_cell.angle_gamma   90.00
#
_symmetry.space_group_name_H-M   'P 1'
#
loop_
_entity.id
_entity.type
_entity.pdbx_description
1 polymer ?
#
loop_
_entity_poly.entity_id
_entity_poly.type
_entity_poly.pdbx_seq_one_letter_code
_entity_poly.pdbx_strand_id
1 'polypeptide(L)'
;MEHNWTEKDVAGQFEESISTLKKLPPVRAQGYFNAWPEIVRTPEEIAAGEPMPLRLRATPDAISRMEQTLRWITWVDVEERRLIWHRAARRRWKTICWELGCDRSTAWRKWNIALAKIAARLNAGQK
;
A
#
# COMPACT_ATOMS: atom_id res chain seq x y z
N MET A 1 -20.18 5.93 -15.39
CA MET A 1 -19.40 5.08 -16.30
C MET A 1 -19.12 3.79 -15.56
N GLU A 2 -19.65 2.66 -16.03
CA GLU A 2 -19.37 1.35 -15.42
C GLU A 2 -17.90 0.98 -15.69
N HIS A 3 -17.08 0.98 -14.65
CA HIS A 3 -15.67 0.61 -14.76
C HIS A 3 -15.54 -0.88 -14.50
N ASN A 4 -15.34 -1.67 -15.56
CA ASN A 4 -15.06 -3.09 -15.44
C ASN A 4 -13.64 -3.30 -14.90
N TRP A 5 -13.53 -3.77 -13.66
CA TRP A 5 -12.26 -4.03 -13.00
C TRP A 5 -11.52 -5.18 -13.67
N THR A 6 -10.26 -4.94 -14.04
CA THR A 6 -9.34 -6.00 -14.48
C THR A 6 -8.39 -6.42 -13.35
N GLU A 7 -7.79 -7.61 -13.48
CA GLU A 7 -6.75 -8.09 -12.56
C GLU A 7 -5.59 -7.10 -12.41
N LYS A 8 -5.24 -6.39 -13.51
CA LYS A 8 -4.17 -5.39 -13.53
C LYS A 8 -4.54 -4.15 -12.73
N ASP A 9 -5.79 -3.70 -12.81
CA ASP A 9 -6.27 -2.54 -12.05
C ASP A 9 -6.27 -2.84 -10.56
N VAL A 10 -6.73 -4.04 -10.18
CA VAL A 10 -6.67 -4.53 -8.80
C VAL A 10 -5.22 -4.60 -8.31
N ALA A 11 -4.31 -5.17 -9.11
CA ALA A 11 -2.89 -5.23 -8.77
C ALA A 11 -2.29 -3.82 -8.58
N GLY A 12 -2.62 -2.88 -9.47
CA GLY A 12 -2.20 -1.49 -9.39
C GLY A 12 -2.68 -0.80 -8.11
N GLN A 13 -3.92 -1.05 -7.71
CA GLN A 13 -4.47 -0.55 -6.44
C GLN A 13 -3.74 -1.10 -5.22
N PHE A 14 -3.37 -2.38 -5.22
CA PHE A 14 -2.53 -2.94 -4.15
C PHE A 14 -1.12 -2.33 -4.13
N GLU A 15 -0.51 -2.06 -5.28
CA GLU A 15 0.78 -1.35 -5.36
C GLU A 15 0.68 0.09 -4.84
N GLU A 16 -0.38 0.83 -5.22
CA GLU A 16 -0.67 2.17 -4.71
C GLU A 16 -0.82 2.13 -3.19
N SER A 17 -1.55 1.15 -2.67
CA SER A 17 -1.80 0.98 -1.23
C SER A 17 -0.50 0.76 -0.44
N ILE A 18 0.43 -0.06 -0.93
CA ILE A 18 1.74 -0.22 -0.31
C ILE A 18 2.55 1.08 -0.34
N SER A 19 2.49 1.83 -1.45
CA SER A 19 3.15 3.13 -1.56
C SER A 19 2.58 4.14 -0.55
N THR A 20 1.26 4.16 -0.36
CA THR A 20 0.56 4.99 0.62
C THR A 20 0.94 4.61 2.05
N LEU A 21 0.94 3.32 2.39
CA LEU A 21 1.35 2.83 3.71
C LEU A 21 2.77 3.29 4.09
N LYS A 22 3.71 3.29 3.14
CA LYS A 22 5.09 3.76 3.37
C LYS A 22 5.19 5.26 3.67
N LYS A 23 4.19 6.05 3.27
CA LYS A 23 4.13 7.51 3.51
C LYS A 23 3.42 7.87 4.81
N LEU A 24 2.72 6.93 5.44
CA LEU A 24 2.06 7.16 6.71
C LEU A 24 3.09 7.35 7.82
N PRO A 25 2.80 8.21 8.82
CA PRO A 25 3.66 8.33 9.98
C PRO A 25 3.76 6.96 10.67
N PRO A 26 4.96 6.53 11.08
CA PRO A 26 5.09 5.25 11.77
C PRO A 26 4.36 5.33 13.11
N VAL A 27 3.61 4.27 13.45
CA VAL A 27 3.04 4.13 14.79
C VAL A 27 4.20 3.87 15.76
N ARG A 28 4.55 4.89 16.54
CA ARG A 28 5.59 4.81 17.58
C ARG A 28 5.00 5.37 18.87
N ALA A 29 5.43 4.82 20.01
CA ALA A 29 5.17 5.45 21.30
C ALA A 29 5.71 6.89 21.26
N GLN A 30 4.93 7.84 21.80
CA GLN A 30 5.35 9.23 21.88
C GLN A 30 6.70 9.28 22.60
N GLY A 31 7.73 9.77 21.89
CA GLY A 31 9.07 9.92 22.44
C GLY A 31 9.15 11.08 23.43
N TYR A 32 10.36 11.61 23.62
CA TYR A 32 10.54 12.87 24.37
C TYR A 32 9.81 14.01 23.65
N PHE A 33 8.93 14.71 24.35
CA PHE A 33 8.34 15.96 23.90
C PHE A 33 8.97 17.12 24.67
N ASN A 34 9.11 18.28 24.05
CA ASN A 34 9.50 19.51 24.73
C ASN A 34 8.25 20.33 25.09
N ALA A 35 8.21 20.90 26.28
CA ALA A 35 7.14 21.82 26.71
C ALA A 35 7.47 23.30 26.43
N TRP A 36 8.64 23.56 25.83
CA TRP A 36 9.01 24.90 25.38
C TRP A 36 8.07 25.35 24.25
N PRO A 37 7.69 26.63 24.21
CA PRO A 37 6.90 27.17 23.11
C PRO A 37 7.64 27.00 21.78
N GLU A 38 6.87 26.95 20.69
CA GLU A 38 7.42 26.89 19.33
C GLU A 38 8.31 28.12 19.08
N ILE A 39 9.56 27.88 18.71
CA ILE A 39 10.52 28.96 18.42
C ILE A 39 10.13 29.57 17.07
N VAL A 40 9.59 30.78 17.11
CA VAL A 40 9.26 31.55 15.90
C VAL A 40 10.57 32.09 15.31
N ARG A 41 10.94 31.62 14.12
CA ARG A 41 12.14 32.06 13.38
C ARG A 41 11.75 33.04 12.28
N THR A 42 12.63 33.99 12.01
CA THR A 42 12.50 34.91 10.88
C THR A 42 12.80 34.19 9.54
N PRO A 43 12.31 34.69 8.39
CA PRO A 43 12.60 34.09 7.09
C PRO A 43 14.10 34.00 6.77
N GLU A 44 14.90 34.97 7.22
CA GLU A 44 16.36 34.99 7.05
C GLU A 44 17.02 33.84 7.82
N GLU A 45 16.59 33.60 9.05
CA GLU A 45 17.07 32.47 9.87
C GLU A 45 16.64 31.11 9.29
N ILE A 46 15.44 31.01 8.70
CA ILE A 46 14.99 29.79 8.01
C ILE A 46 15.85 29.53 6.77
N ALA A 47 16.17 30.57 6.00
CA ALA A 47 17.00 30.45 4.80
C ALA A 47 18.46 30.11 5.12
N ALA A 48 18.99 30.64 6.24
CA ALA A 48 20.33 30.33 6.73
C ALA A 48 20.42 28.97 7.46
N GLY A 49 19.29 28.37 7.83
CA GLY A 49 19.22 27.09 8.52
C GLY A 49 19.46 25.89 7.60
N GLU A 50 19.73 24.73 8.20
CA GLU A 50 19.84 23.48 7.45
C GLU A 50 18.48 23.10 6.82
N PRO A 51 18.44 22.70 5.53
CA PRO A 51 17.20 22.31 4.88
C PRO A 51 16.64 21.04 5.51
N MET A 52 15.44 21.15 6.08
CA MET A 52 14.71 20.01 6.62
C MET A 52 14.42 19.01 5.48
N PRO A 53 14.61 17.69 5.67
CA PRO A 53 14.27 16.72 4.64
C PRO A 53 12.78 16.78 4.31
N LEU A 54 12.46 16.93 3.02
CA LEU A 54 11.08 16.93 2.53
C LEU A 54 10.43 15.57 2.83
N ARG A 55 9.32 15.59 3.60
CA ARG A 55 8.52 14.40 3.87
C ARG A 55 7.27 14.40 2.99
N LEU A 56 7.23 13.51 2.00
CA LEU A 56 6.04 13.30 1.18
C LEU A 56 4.98 12.54 1.97
N ARG A 57 3.92 13.23 2.39
CA ARG A 57 2.76 12.62 3.06
C ARG A 57 1.81 12.00 2.03
N ALA A 58 1.03 11.00 2.46
CA ALA A 58 -0.08 10.50 1.67
C ALA A 58 -1.18 11.57 1.56
N THR A 59 -1.84 11.66 0.40
CA THR A 59 -3.03 12.50 0.25
C THR A 59 -4.23 11.80 0.89
N PRO A 60 -5.25 12.55 1.38
CA PRO A 60 -6.45 11.94 1.97
C PRO A 60 -7.14 10.96 1.03
N ASP A 61 -7.22 11.30 -0.26
CA ASP A 61 -7.80 10.46 -1.30
C ASP A 61 -7.03 9.13 -1.51
N ALA A 62 -5.70 9.16 -1.45
CA ALA A 62 -4.90 7.93 -1.51
C ALA A 62 -5.10 7.05 -0.27
N ILE A 63 -5.35 7.65 0.91
CA ILE A 63 -5.68 6.91 2.13
C ILE A 63 -7.05 6.23 1.97
N SER A 64 -8.07 6.94 1.48
CA SER A 64 -9.40 6.37 1.24
C SER A 64 -9.38 5.19 0.27
N ARG A 65 -8.60 5.30 -0.83
CA ARG A 65 -8.39 4.17 -1.77
C ARG A 65 -7.69 3.00 -1.09
N MET A 66 -6.62 3.25 -0.34
CA MET A 66 -5.92 2.22 0.42
C MET A 66 -6.85 1.52 1.43
N GLU A 67 -7.69 2.25 2.17
CA GLU A 67 -8.66 1.63 3.08
C GLU A 67 -9.69 0.76 2.34
N GLN A 68 -10.06 1.14 1.12
CA GLN A 68 -10.91 0.33 0.26
C GLN A 68 -10.21 -0.97 -0.15
N THR A 69 -8.93 -0.94 -0.55
CA THR A 69 -8.19 -2.16 -0.91
C THR A 69 -7.97 -3.09 0.29
N LEU A 70 -7.79 -2.53 1.50
CA LEU A 70 -7.73 -3.30 2.74
C LEU A 70 -9.03 -4.06 3.01
N ARG A 71 -10.20 -3.57 2.54
CA ARG A 71 -11.45 -4.34 2.62
C ARG A 71 -11.47 -5.50 1.62
N TRP A 72 -10.95 -5.31 0.41
CA TRP A 72 -10.94 -6.35 -0.63
C TRP A 72 -10.15 -7.58 -0.25
N ILE A 73 -9.05 -7.39 0.50
CA ILE A 73 -8.18 -8.49 0.93
C ILE A 73 -8.93 -9.52 1.77
N THR A 74 -10.03 -9.14 2.43
CA THR A 74 -10.84 -10.04 3.25
C THR A 74 -11.60 -11.08 2.42
N TRP A 75 -11.75 -10.87 1.12
CA TRP A 75 -12.53 -11.76 0.23
C TRP A 75 -11.73 -12.96 -0.28
N VAL A 76 -10.41 -12.95 -0.14
CA VAL A 76 -9.52 -14.03 -0.58
C VAL A 76 -8.96 -14.79 0.63
N ASP A 77 -8.46 -16.00 0.39
CA ASP A 77 -7.89 -16.85 1.44
C ASP A 77 -6.54 -16.32 1.96
N VAL A 78 -6.14 -16.70 3.17
CA VAL A 78 -4.94 -16.19 3.86
C VAL A 78 -3.67 -16.33 3.03
N GLU A 79 -3.48 -17.47 2.36
CA GLU A 79 -2.31 -17.70 1.51
C GLU A 79 -2.31 -16.78 0.26
N GLU A 80 -3.48 -16.55 -0.32
CA GLU A 80 -3.66 -15.62 -1.44
C GLU A 80 -3.38 -14.18 -1.01
N ARG A 81 -3.78 -13.79 0.20
CA ARG A 81 -3.49 -12.46 0.78
C ARG A 81 -1.99 -12.22 0.87
N ARG A 82 -1.25 -13.18 1.43
CA ARG A 82 0.21 -13.09 1.57
C ARG A 82 0.87 -12.91 0.21
N LEU A 83 0.47 -13.71 -0.78
CA LEU A 83 0.99 -13.63 -2.15
C LEU A 83 0.71 -12.26 -2.80
N ILE A 84 -0.52 -11.75 -2.69
CA ILE A 84 -0.89 -10.42 -3.22
C ILE A 84 -0.03 -9.33 -2.57
N TRP A 85 0.10 -9.32 -1.24
CA TRP A 85 0.89 -8.30 -0.55
C TRP A 85 2.38 -8.38 -0.85
N HIS A 86 2.96 -9.58 -0.94
CA HIS A 86 4.34 -9.73 -1.34
C HIS A 86 4.58 -9.22 -2.77
N ARG A 87 3.64 -9.46 -3.68
CA ARG A 87 3.72 -8.92 -5.04
C ARG A 87 3.56 -7.41 -5.10
N ALA A 88 2.61 -6.84 -4.36
CA ALA A 88 2.43 -5.39 -4.25
C ALA A 88 3.65 -4.69 -3.63
N ALA A 89 4.33 -5.35 -2.68
CA ALA A 89 5.59 -4.90 -2.11
C ALA A 89 6.81 -5.08 -3.03
N ARG A 90 6.60 -5.53 -4.28
CA ARG A 90 7.63 -5.79 -5.28
C ARG A 90 8.72 -6.76 -4.82
N ARG A 91 8.37 -7.73 -3.97
CA ARG A 91 9.28 -8.83 -3.63
C ARG A 91 9.59 -9.66 -4.88
N ARG A 92 10.82 -10.17 -4.96
CA ARG A 92 11.27 -11.03 -6.06
C ARG A 92 10.50 -12.35 -6.04
N TRP A 93 10.09 -12.85 -7.21
CA TRP A 93 9.41 -14.13 -7.34
C TRP A 93 10.17 -15.29 -6.68
N LYS A 94 11.51 -15.34 -6.80
CA LYS A 94 12.33 -16.38 -6.18
C LYS A 94 12.11 -16.49 -4.66
N THR A 95 12.04 -15.35 -3.98
CA THR A 95 11.79 -15.30 -2.52
C THR A 95 10.39 -15.78 -2.19
N ILE A 96 9.39 -15.29 -2.92
CA ILE A 96 7.98 -15.67 -2.72
C ILE A 96 7.78 -17.16 -2.95
N CYS A 97 8.39 -17.72 -4.00
CA CYS A 97 8.30 -19.14 -4.33
C CYS A 97 8.93 -20.03 -3.25
N TRP A 98 10.05 -19.58 -2.67
CA TRP A 98 10.71 -20.28 -1.57
C TRP A 98 9.85 -20.26 -0.29
N GLU A 99 9.25 -19.12 0.04
CA GLU A 99 8.32 -18.98 1.18
C GLU A 99 7.04 -19.82 1.00
N LEU A 100 6.50 -19.90 -0.21
CA LEU A 100 5.28 -20.66 -0.53
C LEU A 100 5.52 -22.15 -0.85
N GLY A 101 6.77 -22.59 -0.96
CA GLY A 101 7.12 -23.97 -1.34
C GLY A 101 6.58 -24.40 -2.71
N CYS A 102 6.50 -23.49 -3.68
CA CYS A 102 5.98 -23.79 -5.03
C CYS A 102 6.83 -23.18 -6.15
N ASP A 103 6.66 -23.68 -7.37
CA ASP A 103 7.33 -23.15 -8.54
C ASP A 103 6.76 -21.78 -8.97
N ARG A 104 7.54 -21.05 -9.78
CA ARG A 104 7.17 -19.70 -10.23
C ARG A 104 5.88 -19.67 -11.05
N SER A 105 5.64 -20.66 -11.90
CA SER A 105 4.45 -20.68 -12.76
C SER A 105 3.17 -20.92 -11.93
N THR A 106 3.26 -21.79 -10.93
CA THR A 106 2.18 -22.02 -9.96
C THR A 106 1.92 -20.78 -9.13
N ALA A 107 2.95 -20.12 -8.61
CA ALA A 107 2.80 -18.88 -7.84
C ALA A 107 2.16 -17.76 -8.70
N TRP A 108 2.58 -17.62 -9.96
CA TRP A 108 2.00 -16.65 -10.88
C TRP A 108 0.53 -16.92 -11.19
N ARG A 109 0.17 -18.18 -11.45
CA ARG A 109 -1.23 -18.59 -11.68
C ARG A 109 -2.10 -18.35 -10.45
N LYS A 110 -1.63 -18.72 -9.27
CA LYS A 110 -2.32 -18.45 -7.99
C LYS A 110 -2.55 -16.95 -7.79
N TRP A 111 -1.55 -16.14 -8.11
CA TRP A 111 -1.65 -14.68 -8.01
C TRP A 111 -2.72 -14.10 -8.95
N ASN A 112 -2.72 -14.48 -10.24
CA ASN A 112 -3.77 -14.02 -11.17
C ASN A 112 -5.16 -14.46 -10.74
N ILE A 113 -5.34 -15.73 -10.33
CA ILE A 113 -6.64 -16.24 -9.86
C ILE A 113 -7.13 -15.44 -8.64
N ALA A 114 -6.24 -15.13 -7.70
CA ALA A 114 -6.60 -14.34 -6.52
C ALA A 114 -7.05 -12.92 -6.89
N LEU A 115 -6.38 -12.28 -7.85
CA LEU A 115 -6.78 -10.97 -8.37
C LEU A 115 -8.10 -11.05 -9.14
N ALA A 116 -8.31 -12.11 -9.92
CA ALA A 116 -9.52 -12.34 -10.69
C ALA A 116 -10.74 -12.49 -9.77
N LYS A 117 -10.60 -13.21 -8.64
CA LYS A 117 -11.65 -13.32 -7.62
C LYS A 117 -12.09 -11.96 -7.09
N ILE A 118 -11.13 -11.08 -6.80
CA ILE A 118 -11.41 -9.73 -6.31
C ILE A 118 -12.10 -8.90 -7.41
N ALA A 119 -11.55 -8.90 -8.63
CA ALA A 119 -12.12 -8.17 -9.76
C ALA A 119 -13.56 -8.62 -10.06
N ALA A 120 -13.81 -9.93 -10.12
CA ALA A 120 -15.15 -10.48 -10.33
C ALA A 120 -16.14 -10.02 -9.24
N ARG A 121 -15.71 -9.97 -7.98
CA ARG A 121 -16.55 -9.51 -6.87
C ARG A 121 -16.84 -8.01 -6.93
N LEU A 122 -15.87 -7.20 -7.34
CA LEU A 122 -16.07 -5.77 -7.57
C LEU A 122 -17.09 -5.53 -8.68
N ASN A 123 -16.95 -6.25 -9.80
CA ASN A 123 -17.87 -6.14 -10.92
C ASN A 123 -19.28 -6.65 -10.57
N ALA A 124 -19.40 -7.66 -9.72
CA ALA A 124 -20.68 -8.16 -9.24
C ALA A 124 -21.39 -7.17 -8.29
N GLY A 125 -20.65 -6.41 -7.49
CA GLY A 125 -21.21 -5.40 -6.57
C GLY A 125 -21.48 -4.03 -7.22
N GLN A 126 -21.12 -3.85 -8.49
CA GLN A 126 -21.42 -2.64 -9.27
C GLN A 126 -22.74 -2.73 -10.05
N LYS A 127 -23.32 -3.93 -10.16
CA LYS A 127 -24.68 -4.15 -10.66
C LYS A 127 -25.71 -3.85 -9.57
#